data_AF-A0A0F0F2M0-F1
#
_entry.id   AF-A0A0F0F2M0-F1
#
_cell.length_a   1.000
_cell.length_b   1.000
_cell.length_c   1.000
_cell.angle_alpha   90.00
_cell.angle_beta   90.00
_cell.angle_gamma   90.00
#
_symmetry.space_group_name_H-M   'P 1'
#
loop_
_entity.id
_entity.type
_entity.pdbx_description
1 polymer ?
#
loop_
_entity_poly.entity_id
_entity_poly.type
_entity_poly.pdbx_seq_one_letter_code
_entity_poly.pdbx_strand_id
1 'polypeptide(L)'
;MANQQYPRDDHHNGPVQTLTFLYEGGGIIYFYLHPQPDRERKLVASVDITYEMPGWPTIIELAKGQPHTLVQAGALAYTQAQTEGQVNKKGKIIEAWIDGREFLTPEDLKDIVGNAFPVVLK
;
A
#
# COMPACT_ATOMS: atom_id res chain seq x y z
N MET A 1 -1.43 -14.80 3.86
CA MET A 1 -2.40 -14.87 2.74
C MET A 1 -3.36 -13.71 2.89
N ALA A 2 -3.38 -12.81 1.91
CA ALA A 2 -4.19 -11.60 1.95
C ALA A 2 -5.69 -11.90 2.13
N ASN A 3 -6.36 -11.17 3.02
CA ASN A 3 -7.79 -11.28 3.24
C ASN A 3 -8.54 -10.63 2.07
N GLN A 4 -9.36 -11.41 1.36
CA GLN A 4 -10.17 -10.92 0.24
C GLN A 4 -11.61 -10.56 0.63
N GLN A 5 -11.99 -10.77 1.89
CA GLN A 5 -13.34 -10.48 2.33
C GLN A 5 -13.55 -8.97 2.47
N TYR A 6 -14.56 -8.45 1.79
CA TYR A 6 -14.92 -7.04 1.94
C TYR A 6 -15.64 -6.84 3.27
N PRO A 7 -15.22 -5.89 4.11
CA PRO A 7 -15.85 -5.66 5.39
C PRO A 7 -17.27 -5.14 5.21
N ARG A 8 -18.17 -5.59 6.09
CA ARG A 8 -19.60 -5.25 6.05
C ARG A 8 -19.94 -4.02 6.89
N ASP A 9 -18.93 -3.44 7.51
CA ASP A 9 -19.07 -2.44 8.56
C ASP A 9 -19.27 -1.04 7.95
N ASP A 10 -20.18 -0.25 8.52
CA ASP A 10 -20.71 1.01 7.97
C ASP A 10 -19.77 2.23 8.11
N HIS A 11 -18.45 2.02 8.03
CA HIS A 11 -17.52 3.14 8.02
C HIS A 11 -17.72 3.97 6.74
N HIS A 12 -18.09 5.24 6.91
CA HIS A 12 -18.40 6.16 5.80
C HIS A 12 -17.22 6.41 4.85
N ASN A 13 -15.99 6.20 5.34
CA ASN A 13 -14.80 6.12 4.52
C ASN A 13 -14.46 4.63 4.42
N GLY A 14 -14.56 4.05 3.22
CA GLY A 14 -14.34 2.62 3.00
C GLY A 14 -13.01 2.10 3.55
N PRO A 15 -12.82 0.76 3.58
CA PRO A 15 -11.58 0.16 4.03
C PRO A 15 -10.34 0.74 3.35
N VAL A 16 -9.30 1.03 4.13
CA VAL A 16 -7.98 1.42 3.62
C VAL A 16 -6.91 0.56 4.28
N GLN A 17 -5.95 0.11 3.48
CA GLN A 17 -4.69 -0.46 3.93
C GLN A 17 -3.57 0.53 3.58
N THR A 18 -2.75 0.88 4.57
CA THR A 18 -1.62 1.77 4.38
C THR A 18 -0.31 1.00 4.38
N LEU A 19 0.51 1.25 3.37
CA LEU A 19 1.90 0.81 3.31
C LEU A 19 2.80 2.04 3.39
N THR A 20 3.75 2.04 4.32
CA THR A 20 4.71 3.14 4.47
C THR A 20 6.11 2.62 4.16
N PHE A 21 6.89 3.38 3.40
CA PHE A 21 8.30 3.06 3.16
C PHE A 21 9.19 4.20 3.66
N LEU A 22 10.15 3.86 4.51
CA LEU A 22 11.16 4.78 5.05
C LEU A 22 12.44 4.66 4.23
N TYR A 23 12.98 5.79 3.82
CA TYR A 23 14.26 5.88 3.11
C TYR A 23 15.41 6.20 4.05
N GLU A 24 16.61 5.74 3.68
CA GLU A 24 17.88 6.01 4.39
C GLU A 24 18.11 7.50 4.67
N GLY A 25 17.73 8.38 3.73
CA GLY A 25 17.86 9.83 3.87
C GLY A 25 16.82 10.49 4.80
N GLY A 26 16.03 9.72 5.56
CA GLY A 26 15.00 10.24 6.48
C GLY A 26 13.70 10.67 5.79
N GLY A 27 13.52 10.32 4.51
CA GLY A 27 12.27 10.54 3.79
C GLY A 27 11.27 9.41 4.02
N ILE A 28 9.97 9.70 3.87
CA ILE A 28 8.91 8.70 3.96
C ILE A 28 8.02 8.83 2.72
N ILE A 29 7.47 7.72 2.24
CA ILE A 29 6.37 7.70 1.28
C ILE A 29 5.23 6.84 1.85
N TYR A 30 4.01 7.33 1.70
CA TYR A 30 2.80 6.63 2.12
C TYR A 30 2.02 6.18 0.90
N PHE A 31 1.63 4.91 0.88
CA PHE A 31 0.72 4.34 -0.10
C PHE A 31 -0.57 3.95 0.60
N TYR A 32 -1.69 4.31 -0.01
CA TYR A 32 -3.03 3.97 0.44
C TYR A 32 -3.64 3.05 -0.61
N LEU A 33 -3.92 1.82 -0.17
CA LEU A 33 -4.65 0.83 -0.94
C LEU A 33 -6.12 0.95 -0.54
N HIS A 34 -6.99 1.17 -1.52
CA HIS A 34 -8.43 1.33 -1.35
C HIS A 34 -9.15 0.14 -1.99
N PRO A 35 -9.32 -0.97 -1.26
CA PRO A 35 -10.15 -2.08 -1.70
C PRO A 35 -11.54 -1.61 -2.12
N GLN A 36 -11.97 -2.05 -3.29
CA GLN A 36 -13.30 -1.86 -3.82
C GLN A 36 -14.05 -3.19 -3.82
N PRO A 37 -15.33 -3.19 -3.41
CA PRO A 37 -16.12 -4.39 -3.34
C PRO A 37 -16.50 -4.88 -4.74
N ASP A 38 -16.77 -6.18 -4.85
CA ASP A 38 -17.56 -6.73 -5.94
C ASP A 38 -19.02 -6.23 -5.91
N ARG A 39 -19.80 -6.57 -6.94
CA ARG A 39 -21.22 -6.15 -7.04
C ARG A 39 -22.05 -6.61 -5.84
N GLU A 40 -21.67 -7.71 -5.20
CA GLU A 40 -22.37 -8.26 -4.03
C GLU A 40 -21.85 -7.71 -2.68
N ARG A 41 -20.79 -6.87 -2.69
CA ARG A 41 -20.10 -6.37 -1.49
C ARG A 41 -19.64 -7.47 -0.53
N LYS A 42 -19.21 -8.60 -1.09
CA LYS A 42 -18.68 -9.74 -0.33
C LYS A 42 -17.18 -9.84 -0.41
N LEU A 43 -16.61 -9.55 -1.57
CA LEU A 43 -15.20 -9.73 -1.86
C LEU A 43 -14.56 -8.45 -2.38
N VAL A 44 -13.26 -8.31 -2.19
CA VAL A 44 -12.44 -7.28 -2.87
C VAL A 44 -12.35 -7.65 -4.35
N ALA A 45 -12.88 -6.79 -5.22
CA ALA A 45 -12.85 -6.97 -6.68
C ALA A 45 -11.71 -6.22 -7.35
N SER A 46 -11.38 -5.04 -6.83
CA SER A 46 -10.26 -4.22 -7.28
C SER A 46 -9.65 -3.46 -6.12
N VAL A 47 -8.47 -2.91 -6.33
CA VAL A 47 -7.77 -2.08 -5.34
C VAL A 47 -7.25 -0.86 -6.08
N ASP A 48 -7.78 0.30 -5.72
CA ASP A 48 -7.24 1.58 -6.17
C ASP A 48 -6.05 1.94 -5.29
N ILE A 49 -5.07 2.62 -5.86
CA ILE A 49 -3.81 2.96 -5.19
C ILE A 49 -3.58 4.46 -5.32
N THR A 50 -3.41 5.12 -4.18
CA THR A 50 -2.89 6.49 -4.12
C THR A 50 -1.63 6.53 -3.29
N TYR A 51 -0.80 7.55 -3.49
CA TYR A 51 0.38 7.75 -2.64
C TYR A 51 0.68 9.23 -2.43
N GLU A 52 1.43 9.52 -1.36
CA GLU A 52 1.91 10.86 -1.06
C GLU A 52 3.29 10.81 -0.39
N MET A 53 4.00 11.93 -0.50
CA MET A 53 5.29 12.14 0.16
C MET A 53 5.24 13.46 0.95
N PRO A 54 5.73 13.51 2.20
CA PRO A 54 5.87 14.76 2.93
C PRO A 54 6.66 15.80 2.14
N GLY A 55 6.08 16.99 2.02
CA GLY A 55 6.62 18.09 1.23
C GLY A 55 6.09 18.17 -0.20
N TRP A 56 5.23 17.24 -0.64
CA TRP A 56 4.49 17.34 -1.89
C TRP A 56 3.08 17.90 -1.62
N PRO A 57 2.54 18.77 -2.50
CA PRO A 57 1.28 19.45 -2.24
C PRO A 57 0.03 18.59 -2.49
N THR A 58 0.18 17.39 -3.06
CA THR A 58 -0.95 16.60 -3.58
C THR A 58 -0.73 15.10 -3.43
N ILE A 59 -1.81 14.38 -3.15
CA ILE A 59 -1.91 12.92 -3.30
C ILE A 59 -1.93 12.58 -4.79
N ILE A 60 -1.20 11.53 -5.19
CA ILE A 60 -1.08 11.08 -6.57
C ILE A 60 -1.85 9.76 -6.74
N GLU A 61 -2.66 9.69 -7.79
CA GLU A 61 -3.32 8.44 -8.21
C GLU A 61 -2.31 7.58 -8.99
N LEU A 62 -2.01 6.37 -8.47
CA LEU A 62 -1.12 5.42 -9.15
C LEU A 62 -1.91 4.44 -10.04
N ALA A 63 -3.00 3.90 -9.51
CA ALA A 63 -3.86 2.97 -10.24
C ALA A 63 -5.30 3.14 -9.76
N LYS A 64 -6.24 3.37 -10.68
CA LYS A 64 -7.66 3.55 -10.36
C LYS A 64 -8.54 2.79 -11.35
N GLY A 65 -9.54 2.08 -10.83
CA GLY A 65 -10.47 1.28 -11.62
C GLY A 65 -9.82 0.06 -12.29
N GLN A 66 -8.60 -0.30 -11.90
CA GLN A 66 -7.89 -1.45 -12.43
C GLN A 66 -8.05 -2.64 -11.48
N PRO A 67 -8.41 -3.83 -11.99
CA PRO A 67 -8.56 -5.03 -11.17
C PRO A 67 -7.19 -5.51 -10.70
N HIS A 68 -6.85 -5.16 -9.46
CA HIS A 68 -5.69 -5.65 -8.73
C HIS A 68 -6.14 -6.45 -7.52
N THR A 69 -5.44 -7.55 -7.24
CA THR A 69 -5.46 -8.11 -5.89
C THR A 69 -4.67 -7.22 -4.93
N LEU A 70 -4.92 -7.35 -3.63
CA LEU A 70 -4.16 -6.64 -2.60
C LEU A 70 -2.65 -6.87 -2.70
N VAL A 71 -2.22 -8.10 -2.99
CA VAL A 71 -0.80 -8.44 -3.14
C VAL A 71 -0.20 -7.75 -4.37
N GLN A 72 -0.92 -7.74 -5.51
CA GLN A 72 -0.49 -7.02 -6.71
C GLN A 72 -0.40 -5.51 -6.47
N ALA A 73 -1.38 -4.95 -5.75
CA ALA A 73 -1.37 -3.55 -5.38
C ALA A 73 -0.19 -3.20 -4.45
N GLY A 74 0.13 -4.06 -3.49
CA GLY A 74 1.32 -3.91 -2.65
C GLY A 74 2.63 -4.01 -3.43
N ALA A 75 2.73 -4.91 -4.41
CA ALA A 75 3.90 -5.01 -5.28
C ALA A 75 4.08 -3.78 -6.19
N LEU A 76 2.98 -3.23 -6.71
CA LEU A 76 2.98 -1.97 -7.45
C LEU A 76 3.43 -0.80 -6.56
N ALA A 77 2.89 -0.71 -5.35
CA ALA A 77 3.30 0.30 -4.36
C ALA A 77 4.80 0.22 -4.06
N TYR A 78 5.34 -0.99 -3.85
CA TYR A 78 6.77 -1.17 -3.62
C TYR A 78 7.61 -0.73 -4.82
N THR A 79 7.24 -1.14 -6.04
CA THR A 79 7.94 -0.76 -7.27
C THR A 79 7.93 0.76 -7.48
N GLN A 80 6.80 1.41 -7.18
CA GLN A 80 6.68 2.86 -7.24
C GLN A 80 7.54 3.53 -6.17
N ALA A 81 7.57 3.01 -4.93
CA ALA A 81 8.43 3.54 -3.87
C ALA A 81 9.92 3.46 -4.28
N GLN A 82 10.35 2.35 -4.89
CA GLN A 82 11.71 2.25 -5.41
C GLN A 82 11.99 3.30 -6.49
N THR A 83 11.05 3.50 -7.42
CA THR A 83 11.15 4.52 -8.47
C THR A 83 11.28 5.93 -7.87
N GLU A 84 10.40 6.29 -6.93
CA GLU A 84 10.42 7.61 -6.27
C GLU A 84 11.70 7.84 -5.47
N GLY A 85 12.20 6.80 -4.79
CA GLY A 85 13.47 6.86 -4.06
C GLY A 85 14.65 7.19 -4.97
N GLN A 86 14.69 6.62 -6.18
CA GLN A 86 15.71 6.90 -7.19
C GLN A 86 15.56 8.29 -7.81
N VAL A 87 14.35 8.63 -8.29
CA VAL A 87 14.07 9.90 -8.98
C VAL A 87 14.33 11.10 -8.06
N ASN A 88 13.90 11.01 -6.79
CA ASN A 88 14.01 12.10 -5.83
C ASN A 88 15.27 12.02 -4.95
N LYS A 89 16.22 11.15 -5.28
CA LYS A 89 17.49 10.96 -4.56
C LYS A 89 17.31 10.77 -3.04
N LYS A 90 16.28 10.03 -2.63
CA LYS A 90 15.98 9.76 -1.21
C LYS A 90 16.83 8.62 -0.63
N GLY A 91 17.51 7.87 -1.50
CA GLY A 91 18.29 6.70 -1.13
C GLY A 91 17.47 5.42 -1.22
N LYS A 92 17.96 4.36 -0.58
CA LYS A 92 17.28 3.06 -0.55
C LYS A 92 16.20 3.05 0.53
N ILE A 93 15.19 2.21 0.34
CA ILE A 93 14.23 1.88 1.39
C ILE A 93 14.95 1.03 2.44
N ILE A 94 14.81 1.41 3.71
CA ILE A 94 15.46 0.76 4.85
C ILE A 94 14.47 0.08 5.79
N GLU A 95 13.19 0.42 5.68
CA GLU A 95 12.13 -0.13 6.53
C GLU A 95 10.78 0.07 5.84
N ALA A 96 9.86 -0.86 6.04
CA ALA A 96 8.46 -0.69 5.66
C ALA A 96 7.53 -0.91 6.85
N TRP A 97 6.47 -0.13 6.90
CA TRP A 97 5.39 -0.29 7.86
C TRP A 97 4.09 -0.67 7.18
N ILE A 98 3.30 -1.46 7.90
CA ILE A 98 1.95 -1.82 7.49
C ILE A 98 0.97 -1.40 8.59
N ASP A 99 -0.09 -0.71 8.18
CA ASP A 99 -1.13 -0.14 9.06
C ASP A 99 -2.48 -0.14 8.32
N GLY A 100 -3.59 0.03 9.05
CA GLY A 100 -4.95 -0.01 8.55
C GLY A 100 -5.65 -1.35 8.82
N ARG A 101 -6.68 -1.67 8.03
CA ARG A 101 -7.37 -2.98 8.16
C ARG A 101 -6.46 -4.13 7.73
N GLU A 102 -6.68 -5.32 8.31
CA GLU A 102 -5.94 -6.57 8.09
C GLU A 102 -6.22 -7.20 6.69
N PHE A 103 -6.02 -6.45 5.61
CA PHE A 103 -6.10 -6.98 4.25
C PHE A 103 -4.80 -7.64 3.83
N LEU A 104 -3.69 -6.98 4.12
CA LEU A 104 -2.34 -7.51 4.00
C LEU A 104 -1.78 -7.70 5.39
N THR A 105 -1.08 -8.81 5.61
CA THR A 105 -0.30 -9.03 6.83
C THR A 105 1.14 -8.56 6.63
N PRO A 106 1.92 -8.40 7.70
CA PRO A 106 3.36 -8.14 7.59
C PRO A 106 4.10 -9.24 6.83
N GLU A 107 3.61 -10.49 6.89
CA GLU A 107 4.18 -11.61 6.13
C GLU A 107 3.92 -11.46 4.64
N ASP A 108 2.70 -11.08 4.24
CA ASP A 108 2.39 -10.80 2.84
C ASP A 108 3.29 -9.67 2.31
N LEU A 109 3.53 -8.62 3.11
CA LEU A 109 4.44 -7.53 2.73
C LEU A 109 5.91 -7.98 2.68
N LYS A 110 6.35 -8.86 3.58
CA LYS A 110 7.71 -9.46 3.52
C LYS A 110 7.93 -10.24 2.23
N ASP A 111 6.93 -11.01 1.81
CA ASP A 111 6.96 -11.75 0.56
C ASP A 111 7.03 -10.81 -0.65
N ILE A 112 6.26 -9.71 -0.63
CA ILE A 112 6.29 -8.67 -1.67
C ILE A 112 7.66 -8.02 -1.79
N VAL A 113 8.29 -7.66 -0.67
CA VAL A 113 9.59 -6.94 -0.68
C VAL A 113 10.80 -7.88 -0.73
N GLY A 114 10.57 -9.19 -0.70
CA GLY A 114 11.61 -10.22 -0.79
C GLY A 114 12.61 -10.18 0.38
N ASN A 115 12.16 -9.83 1.59
CA ASN A 115 13.02 -9.65 2.78
C ASN A 115 14.18 -8.64 2.60
N ALA A 116 14.05 -7.68 1.67
CA ALA A 116 15.10 -6.69 1.41
C ALA A 116 15.39 -5.76 2.59
N PHE A 117 14.41 -5.55 3.47
CA PHE A 117 14.48 -4.70 4.66
C PHE A 117 13.44 -5.16 5.71
N PRO A 118 13.56 -4.72 6.97
CA PRO A 118 12.57 -4.99 8.01
C PRO A 118 11.17 -4.50 7.63
N VAL A 119 10.17 -5.32 7.97
CA VAL A 119 8.75 -4.98 7.87
C VAL A 119 8.15 -4.99 9.28
N VAL A 120 7.54 -3.89 9.69
CA VAL A 120 7.05 -3.66 11.06
C VAL A 120 5.55 -3.33 11.04
N LEU A 121 4.82 -3.83 12.04
CA LEU A 121 3.45 -3.40 12.33
C LEU A 121 3.49 -2.07 13.07
N LYS A 122 2.63 -1.13 12.67
CA LYS A 122 2.51 0.15 13.36
C LYS A 122 1.21 0.27 14.13
#